data_AF-A0AAG5CY12-F1
#
_entry.id   AF-A0AAG5CY12-F1
#
_cell.length_a   1.000
_cell.length_b   1.000
_cell.length_c   1.000
_cell.angle_alpha   90.00
_cell.angle_beta   90.00
_cell.angle_gamma   90.00
#
_symmetry.space_group_name_H-M   'P 1'
#
loop_
_entity.id
_entity.type
_entity.pdbx_description
1 polymer ?
#
loop_
_entity_poly.entity_id
_entity_poly.type
_entity_poly.pdbx_seq_one_letter_code
_entity_poly.pdbx_strand_id
1 'polypeptide(L)'
;MNEILYPGDHDSDWVCDCKPGFVYYPKHDACYDLYTQGFCQAGEYVDLERPSMLVKCTNNTCAEANKVPFRGRCVVLGRHDSEVCPKVKRIRYIVGVNTTTLELDCIEGNDWYSRIETEKIMSYAGANRCNNGTKASFDGICGQRP
;
A
#
# COMPACT_ATOMS: atom_id res chain seq x y z
N MET A 1 3.62 -3.44 -10.12
CA MET A 1 2.79 -4.39 -9.35
C MET A 1 2.71 -3.88 -7.91
N ASN A 2 1.49 -3.69 -7.41
CA ASN A 2 1.17 -3.22 -6.05
C ASN A 2 0.78 -4.37 -5.10
N GLU A 3 0.96 -5.59 -5.58
CA GLU A 3 0.63 -6.84 -4.89
C GLU A 3 1.94 -7.59 -4.59
N ILE A 4 1.87 -8.47 -3.60
CA ILE A 4 2.89 -9.44 -3.23
C ILE A 4 2.26 -10.84 -3.21
N LEU A 5 3.09 -11.86 -3.44
CA LEU A 5 2.70 -13.25 -3.32
C LEU A 5 3.54 -13.91 -2.22
N TYR A 6 2.89 -14.61 -1.30
CA TYR A 6 3.58 -15.38 -0.26
C TYR A 6 2.90 -16.74 -0.05
N PRO A 7 3.64 -17.74 0.48
CA PRO A 7 3.07 -19.06 0.78
C PRO A 7 1.97 -18.97 1.84
N GLY A 8 0.85 -19.65 1.61
CA GLY A 8 -0.22 -19.83 2.60
C GLY A 8 0.09 -20.95 3.59
N ASP A 9 -0.95 -21.41 4.31
CA ASP A 9 -0.83 -22.42 5.38
C ASP A 9 -0.55 -23.86 4.87
N HIS A 10 -0.54 -24.06 3.56
CA HIS A 10 -0.22 -25.32 2.90
C HIS A 10 0.82 -25.10 1.81
N ASP A 11 1.70 -26.09 1.61
CA ASP A 11 2.84 -26.04 0.66
C ASP A 11 2.45 -25.70 -0.79
N SER A 12 1.18 -25.90 -1.15
CA SER A 12 0.64 -25.63 -2.48
C SER A 12 -0.24 -24.38 -2.59
N ASP A 13 -0.53 -23.71 -1.48
CA ASP A 13 -1.44 -22.56 -1.44
C ASP A 13 -0.61 -21.27 -1.49
N TRP A 14 -0.95 -20.36 -2.41
CA TRP A 14 -0.29 -19.06 -2.54
C TRP A 14 -1.31 -17.95 -2.33
N VAL A 15 -0.95 -16.97 -1.50
CA VAL A 15 -1.80 -15.83 -1.18
C VAL A 15 -1.26 -14.61 -1.91
N CYS A 16 -2.15 -13.96 -2.67
CA CYS A 16 -1.90 -12.66 -3.27
C CYS A 16 -2.48 -11.59 -2.33
N ASP A 17 -1.64 -10.68 -1.88
CA ASP A 17 -2.03 -9.60 -0.98
C ASP A 17 -1.45 -8.26 -1.46
N CYS A 18 -1.98 -7.16 -0.94
CA CYS A 18 -1.44 -5.84 -1.22
C CYS A 18 -0.07 -5.65 -0.55
N LYS A 19 0.82 -4.92 -1.23
CA LYS A 19 2.07 -4.48 -0.64
C LYS A 19 1.83 -3.71 0.67
N PRO A 20 2.76 -3.74 1.64
CA PRO A 20 2.64 -2.93 2.83
C PRO A 20 2.39 -1.45 2.50
N GLY A 21 1.35 -0.86 3.09
CA GLY A 21 0.92 0.53 2.82
C GLY A 21 -0.10 0.68 1.69
N PHE A 22 -0.45 -0.41 1.01
CA PHE A 22 -1.47 -0.47 -0.03
C PHE A 22 -2.73 -1.17 0.49
N VAL A 23 -3.87 -0.84 -0.10
CA VAL A 23 -5.19 -1.41 0.27
C VAL A 23 -5.93 -1.94 -0.95
N TYR A 24 -6.62 -3.06 -0.77
CA TYR A 24 -7.37 -3.72 -1.83
C TYR A 24 -8.73 -3.05 -2.04
N TYR A 25 -9.04 -2.69 -3.29
CA TYR A 25 -10.35 -2.16 -3.68
C TYR A 25 -11.12 -3.18 -4.55
N PRO A 26 -12.14 -3.86 -3.99
CA PRO A 26 -12.80 -4.99 -4.65
C PRO A 26 -13.45 -4.66 -5.99
N LYS A 27 -13.94 -3.43 -6.18
CA LYS A 27 -14.63 -3.03 -7.41
C LYS A 27 -13.68 -2.99 -8.61
N HIS A 28 -12.41 -2.66 -8.38
CA HIS A 28 -11.39 -2.63 -9.42
C HIS A 28 -10.48 -3.85 -9.39
N ASP A 29 -10.66 -4.72 -8.39
CA ASP A 29 -9.84 -5.88 -8.17
C ASP A 29 -8.34 -5.50 -8.17
N ALA A 30 -7.96 -4.47 -7.41
CA ALA A 30 -6.60 -3.91 -7.44
C ALA A 30 -6.18 -3.28 -6.11
N CYS A 31 -4.86 -3.20 -5.88
CA CYS A 31 -4.25 -2.55 -4.72
C CYS A 31 -3.85 -1.10 -5.01
N TYR A 32 -4.22 -0.19 -4.09
CA TYR A 32 -3.98 1.25 -4.18
C TYR A 32 -3.18 1.75 -2.99
N ASP A 33 -2.27 2.70 -3.23
CA ASP A 33 -1.42 3.29 -2.19
C ASP A 33 -2.22 4.25 -1.32
N LEU A 34 -2.08 4.13 0.00
CA LEU A 34 -2.75 5.00 0.95
C LEU A 34 -2.26 6.44 0.83
N TYR A 35 -3.14 7.40 1.09
CA TYR A 35 -2.85 8.84 1.01
C TYR A 35 -2.41 9.33 -0.38
N THR A 36 -2.67 8.54 -1.42
CA THR A 36 -2.58 8.93 -2.83
C THR A 36 -3.96 9.01 -3.45
N GLN A 37 -4.10 9.64 -4.61
CA GLN A 37 -5.40 9.76 -5.29
C GLN A 37 -6.05 8.39 -5.56
N GLY A 38 -5.27 7.41 -6.02
CA GLY A 38 -5.75 6.07 -6.34
C GLY A 38 -7.01 6.06 -7.22
N PHE A 39 -8.05 5.37 -6.76
CA PHE A 39 -9.36 5.31 -7.44
C PHE A 39 -10.32 6.45 -7.06
N CYS A 40 -9.90 7.35 -6.18
CA CYS A 40 -10.72 8.47 -5.73
C CYS A 40 -10.74 9.62 -6.74
N GLN A 41 -11.66 10.56 -6.55
CA GLN A 41 -11.77 11.73 -7.43
C GLN A 41 -10.59 12.68 -7.23
N ALA A 42 -10.39 13.59 -8.18
CA ALA A 42 -9.39 14.65 -8.02
C ALA A 42 -9.67 15.47 -6.75
N GLY A 43 -8.65 15.66 -5.93
CA GLY A 43 -8.78 16.32 -4.63
C GLY A 43 -9.17 15.39 -3.48
N GLU A 44 -9.24 14.08 -3.71
CA GLU A 44 -9.40 13.07 -2.68
C GLU A 44 -8.20 12.13 -2.64
N TYR A 45 -8.07 11.38 -1.54
CA TYR A 45 -7.08 10.31 -1.41
C TYR A 45 -7.71 9.04 -0.82
N VAL A 46 -7.07 7.91 -1.12
CA VAL A 46 -7.42 6.60 -0.57
C VAL A 46 -7.08 6.54 0.91
N ASP A 47 -8.06 6.24 1.74
CA ASP A 47 -7.96 6.19 3.20
C ASP A 47 -8.73 4.99 3.75
N LEU A 48 -8.56 4.74 5.05
CA LEU A 48 -9.30 3.74 5.78
C LEU A 48 -10.23 4.40 6.79
N GLU A 49 -11.47 3.93 6.84
CA GLU A 49 -12.37 4.24 7.94
C GLU A 49 -11.92 3.48 9.19
N ARG A 50 -11.39 4.18 10.18
CA ARG A 50 -11.01 3.57 11.47
C ARG A 50 -12.19 3.60 12.44
N PRO A 51 -12.51 2.49 13.15
CA PRO A 51 -11.73 1.25 13.28
C PRO A 51 -12.14 0.11 12.32
N SER A 52 -13.15 0.31 11.45
CA SER A 52 -13.67 -0.75 10.59
C SER A 52 -12.68 -1.21 9.51
N MET A 53 -11.66 -0.40 9.25
CA MET A 53 -10.65 -0.55 8.20
C MET A 53 -11.26 -0.69 6.80
N LEU A 54 -12.44 -0.11 6.59
CA LEU A 54 -13.07 -0.08 5.27
C LEU A 54 -12.41 0.97 4.40
N VAL A 55 -12.08 0.59 3.16
CA VAL A 55 -11.47 1.52 2.20
C VAL A 55 -12.48 2.58 1.79
N LYS A 56 -12.07 3.84 1.88
CA LYS A 56 -12.88 5.01 1.49
C LYS A 56 -12.04 6.07 0.78
N CYS A 57 -12.73 7.04 0.20
CA CYS A 57 -12.13 8.27 -0.28
C CYS A 57 -12.30 9.36 0.78
N THR A 58 -11.20 10.05 1.10
CA THR A 58 -11.19 11.19 2.01
C THR A 58 -10.79 12.44 1.24
N ASN A 59 -11.51 13.55 1.48
CA ASN A 59 -11.18 14.83 0.86
C ASN A 59 -9.80 15.33 1.33
N ASN A 60 -8.97 15.73 0.37
CA ASN A 60 -7.67 16.31 0.65
C ASN A 60 -7.80 17.82 0.89
N THR A 61 -7.59 18.23 2.13
CA THR A 61 -7.59 19.66 2.50
C THR A 61 -6.37 20.42 1.97
N CYS A 62 -5.37 19.71 1.43
CA CYS A 62 -4.23 20.29 0.75
C CYS A 62 -4.54 20.52 -0.73
N ALA A 63 -4.44 21.77 -1.19
CA ALA A 63 -4.81 22.18 -2.54
C ALA A 63 -3.86 21.69 -3.65
N GLU A 64 -2.65 21.24 -3.30
CA GLU A 64 -1.61 20.85 -4.24
C GLU A 64 -1.52 19.34 -4.39
N ALA A 65 -1.23 18.89 -5.61
CA ALA A 65 -0.98 17.47 -5.90
C ALA A 65 0.18 16.92 -5.05
N ASN A 66 0.06 15.66 -4.64
CA ASN A 66 1.04 14.93 -3.81
C ASN A 66 1.30 15.52 -2.41
N LYS A 67 0.52 16.51 -1.97
CA LYS A 67 0.51 16.98 -0.59
C LYS A 67 -0.57 16.28 0.21
N VAL A 68 -0.27 15.99 1.47
CA VAL A 68 -1.18 15.33 2.41
C VAL A 68 -1.22 16.10 3.73
N PRO A 69 -2.36 16.10 4.44
CA PRO A 69 -2.45 16.70 5.76
C PRO A 69 -1.70 15.83 6.78
N PHE A 70 -0.68 16.38 7.41
CA PHE A 70 0.09 15.71 8.45
C PHE A 70 0.45 16.70 9.56
N ARG A 71 0.08 16.37 10.81
CA ARG A 71 0.33 17.19 12.00
C ARG A 71 -0.05 18.68 11.82
N GLY A 72 -1.21 18.93 11.20
CA GLY A 72 -1.74 20.28 10.98
C GLY A 72 -1.09 21.05 9.82
N ARG A 73 -0.28 20.40 8.99
CA ARG A 73 0.40 21.02 7.83
C ARG A 73 0.19 20.21 6.56
N CYS A 74 0.31 20.87 5.42
CA CYS A 74 0.38 20.22 4.12
C CYS A 74 1.83 19.91 3.75
N VAL A 75 2.16 18.63 3.66
CA VAL A 75 3.51 18.12 3.40
C VAL A 75 3.51 17.23 2.17
N VAL A 76 4.63 17.15 1.46
CA VAL A 76 4.77 16.25 0.32
C VAL A 76 5.00 14.83 0.82
N LEU A 77 4.13 13.89 0.43
CA LEU A 77 4.27 12.48 0.75
C LEU A 77 5.57 11.92 0.13
N GLY A 78 6.28 11.06 0.87
CA GLY A 78 7.52 10.43 0.39
C GLY A 78 8.74 11.36 0.38
N ARG A 79 8.63 12.58 0.91
CA ARG A 79 9.73 13.57 0.93
C ARG A 79 10.11 13.94 2.36
N HIS A 80 11.41 14.18 2.56
CA HIS A 80 11.91 14.73 3.82
C HIS A 80 11.52 16.20 3.93
N ASP A 81 10.85 16.53 5.03
CA ASP A 81 10.58 17.88 5.49
C ASP A 81 11.23 18.04 6.88
N SER A 82 12.23 18.93 7.00
CA SER A 82 13.01 19.11 8.23
C SER A 82 12.24 19.80 9.35
N GLU A 83 11.11 20.46 9.04
CA GLU A 83 10.28 21.10 10.05
C GLU A 83 9.26 20.12 10.66
N VAL A 84 9.03 18.98 10.00
CA VAL A 84 7.99 18.02 10.38
C VAL A 84 8.58 16.68 10.83
N CYS A 85 9.61 16.21 10.14
CA CYS A 85 10.28 14.94 10.43
C CYS A 85 11.76 15.14 10.79
N PRO A 86 12.28 14.38 11.78
CA PRO A 86 13.62 14.55 12.26
C PRO A 86 14.68 14.07 11.25
N LYS A 87 15.89 14.56 11.44
CA LYS A 87 17.10 13.96 10.88
C LYS A 87 17.92 13.38 12.03
N VAL A 88 18.04 12.06 12.07
CA VAL A 88 18.81 11.36 13.11
C VAL A 88 20.10 10.85 12.48
N LYS A 89 21.25 11.40 12.91
CA LYS A 89 22.56 11.12 12.30
C LYS A 89 22.56 11.42 10.79
N ARG A 90 22.72 10.37 9.96
CA ARG A 90 22.71 10.44 8.48
C ARG A 90 21.36 10.06 7.88
N ILE A 91 20.37 9.69 8.70
CA ILE A 91 19.04 9.25 8.24
C ILE A 91 18.10 10.45 8.24
N ARG A 92 17.42 10.66 7.11
CA ARG A 92 16.37 11.66 6.96
C ARG A 92 15.03 10.93 7.00
N TYR A 93 14.20 11.25 7.99
CA TYR A 93 12.85 10.69 8.06
C TYR A 93 11.95 11.44 7.08
N ILE A 94 11.08 10.71 6.40
CA ILE A 94 10.13 11.27 5.44
C ILE A 94 8.72 11.07 5.99
N VAL A 95 7.78 11.88 5.51
CA VAL A 95 6.36 11.61 5.77
C VAL A 95 5.94 10.47 4.86
N GLY A 96 5.50 9.36 5.44
CA GLY A 96 5.09 8.17 4.69
C GLY A 96 4.11 7.32 5.50
N VAL A 97 3.71 6.19 4.94
CA VAL A 97 2.74 5.29 5.59
C VAL A 97 3.47 4.35 6.53
N ASN A 98 3.11 4.38 7.82
CA ASN A 98 3.49 3.34 8.76
C ASN A 98 2.72 2.06 8.41
N THR A 99 3.43 1.00 8.04
CA THR A 99 2.83 -0.24 7.51
C THR A 99 2.15 -1.09 8.57
N THR A 100 2.39 -0.80 9.85
CA THR A 100 1.73 -1.49 10.95
C THR A 100 0.41 -0.81 11.29
N THR A 101 0.36 0.52 11.30
CA THR A 101 -0.85 1.28 11.67
C THR A 101 -1.68 1.73 10.47
N LEU A 102 -1.10 1.72 9.27
CA LEU A 102 -1.66 2.26 8.03
C LEU A 102 -2.02 3.75 8.15
N GLU A 103 -1.26 4.48 8.96
CA GLU A 103 -1.38 5.92 9.16
C GLU A 103 -0.13 6.66 8.67
N LEU A 104 -0.26 7.96 8.41
CA LEU A 104 0.91 8.81 8.14
C LEU A 104 1.80 8.94 9.38
N ASP A 105 3.10 8.78 9.18
CA ASP A 105 4.11 9.00 10.22
C ASP A 105 5.45 9.44 9.61
N CYS A 106 6.40 9.83 10.46
CA CYS A 106 7.79 9.99 10.08
C CYS A 106 8.46 8.62 10.04
N ILE A 107 8.61 8.06 8.83
CA ILE A 107 9.28 6.78 8.61
C ILE A 107 10.71 7.00 8.08
N GLU A 108 11.59 6.02 8.26
CA GLU A 108 12.96 6.11 7.75
C GLU A 108 12.96 6.21 6.22
N GLY A 109 13.55 7.27 5.67
CA GLY A 109 13.51 7.51 4.22
C GLY A 109 14.23 6.45 3.39
N ASN A 110 15.20 5.74 3.98
CA ASN A 110 15.86 4.60 3.34
C ASN A 110 14.91 3.39 3.24
N ASP A 111 13.92 3.30 4.14
CA ASP A 111 12.94 2.21 4.18
C ASP A 111 11.84 2.38 3.11
N TRP A 112 11.64 3.59 2.62
CA TRP A 112 10.77 3.84 1.47
C TRP A 112 11.32 3.24 0.17
N TYR A 113 12.64 3.32 -0.05
CA TYR A 113 13.30 2.71 -1.22
C TYR A 113 13.41 1.18 -1.08
N SER A 114 13.61 0.66 0.14
CA SER A 114 13.64 -0.79 0.39
C SER A 114 12.24 -1.42 0.22
N ARG A 115 11.14 -0.75 0.57
CA ARG A 115 9.76 -1.23 0.28
C ARG A 115 9.44 -1.33 -1.21
N ILE A 116 10.21 -0.66 -2.07
CA ILE A 116 10.10 -0.78 -3.52
C ILE A 116 10.89 -2.01 -4.04
N GLU A 117 11.93 -2.48 -3.33
CA GLU A 117 12.92 -3.43 -3.88
C GLU A 117 13.33 -4.63 -3.00
N THR A 118 13.08 -4.69 -1.69
CA THR A 118 13.77 -5.65 -0.79
C THR A 118 12.94 -6.78 -0.21
N GLU A 119 11.64 -6.85 -0.44
CA GLU A 119 11.07 -8.19 -0.40
C GLU A 119 11.53 -8.88 -1.68
N LYS A 120 12.09 -10.07 -1.53
CA LYS A 120 12.43 -10.98 -2.62
C LYS A 120 11.10 -11.39 -3.27
N ILE A 121 10.44 -10.45 -3.96
CA ILE A 121 9.17 -10.60 -4.64
C ILE A 121 9.48 -11.63 -5.71
N MET A 122 9.09 -12.87 -5.46
CA MET A 122 9.02 -13.86 -6.51
C MET A 122 7.98 -13.34 -7.48
N SER A 123 8.42 -12.64 -8.53
CA SER A 123 7.56 -12.28 -9.63
C SER A 123 7.25 -13.58 -10.37
N TYR A 124 6.06 -14.14 -10.13
CA TYR A 124 5.59 -15.27 -10.94
C TYR A 124 5.14 -14.72 -12.30
N ALA A 125 6.11 -14.53 -13.19
CA ALA A 125 5.83 -14.31 -14.59
C ALA A 125 5.06 -15.53 -15.11
N GLY A 126 3.73 -15.40 -15.28
CA GLY A 126 2.87 -16.45 -15.83
C GLY A 126 1.76 -16.99 -14.92
N ALA A 127 1.63 -16.54 -13.67
CA ALA A 127 0.47 -16.91 -12.85
C ALA A 127 -0.78 -16.17 -13.34
N ASN A 128 -1.86 -16.91 -13.62
CA ASN A 128 -3.15 -16.32 -13.96
C ASN A 128 -3.94 -16.05 -12.68
N ARG A 129 -4.54 -14.86 -12.58
CA ARG A 129 -5.42 -14.54 -11.46
C ARG A 129 -6.68 -15.39 -11.53
N CYS A 130 -7.01 -16.03 -10.42
CA CYS A 130 -8.21 -16.84 -10.32
C CYS A 130 -9.46 -15.98 -10.08
N ASN A 131 -10.60 -16.49 -10.50
CA ASN A 131 -11.89 -15.81 -10.29
C ASN A 131 -12.15 -15.62 -8.79
N ASN A 132 -12.87 -14.54 -8.44
CA ASN A 132 -13.28 -14.30 -7.06
C ASN A 132 -13.96 -15.54 -6.44
N GLY A 133 -13.44 -15.97 -5.29
CA GLY A 133 -13.91 -17.17 -4.58
C GLY A 133 -13.28 -18.50 -5.02
N THR A 134 -12.25 -18.47 -5.88
CA THR A 134 -11.45 -19.65 -6.27
C THR A 134 -10.00 -19.52 -5.81
N LYS A 135 -9.25 -20.63 -5.81
CA LYS A 135 -7.84 -20.64 -5.39
C LYS A 135 -6.91 -21.10 -6.51
N ALA A 136 -5.73 -20.50 -6.58
CA ALA A 136 -4.64 -20.97 -7.43
C ALA A 136 -3.88 -22.10 -6.71
N SER A 137 -3.56 -23.19 -7.42
CA SER A 137 -2.54 -24.15 -6.98
C SER A 137 -1.13 -23.60 -7.25
N PHE A 138 -0.11 -24.28 -6.72
CA PHE A 138 1.30 -23.84 -6.79
C PHE A 138 1.85 -23.66 -8.21
N ASP A 139 1.26 -24.36 -9.18
CA ASP A 139 1.58 -24.30 -10.61
C ASP A 139 0.79 -23.20 -11.35
N GLY A 140 0.01 -22.39 -10.62
CA GLY A 140 -0.76 -21.25 -11.15
C GLY A 140 -2.09 -21.64 -11.80
N ILE A 141 -2.58 -22.87 -11.57
CA ILE A 141 -3.87 -23.34 -12.11
C ILE A 141 -5.00 -22.98 -11.13
N CYS A 142 -6.08 -22.40 -11.64
CA CYS A 142 -7.24 -22.06 -10.83
C CYS A 142 -8.16 -23.27 -10.66
N GLY A 143 -8.34 -23.71 -9.42
CA GLY A 143 -9.32 -24.76 -9.09
C GLY A 143 -10.75 -24.28 -9.35
N GLN A 144 -11.61 -25.17 -9.86
CA GLN A 144 -13.04 -24.89 -9.93
C GLN A 144 -13.70 -25.10 -8.57
N ARG A 145 -14.76 -24.34 -8.30
CA ARG A 145 -15.58 -24.45 -7.10
C ARG A 145 -16.12 -25.90 -6.99
N PRO A 146 -16.10 -26.54 -5.81
CA PRO A 146 -16.86 -27.77 -5.61
C PRO A 146 -18.37 -27.51 -5.76
#